data_AF-A0A0G0Z2Y6-F1
#
_entry.id   AF-A0A0G0Z2Y6-F1
#
_cell.length_a   1.000
_cell.length_b   1.000
_cell.length_c   1.000
_cell.angle_alpha   90.00
_cell.angle_beta   90.00
_cell.angle_gamma   90.00
#
_symmetry.space_group_name_H-M   'P 1'
#
loop_
_entity.id
_entity.type
_entity.pdbx_description
1 polymer ?
#
loop_
_entity_poly.entity_id
_entity_poly.type
_entity_poly.pdbx_seq_one_letter_code
_entity_poly.pdbx_strand_id
1 'polypeptide(L)'
;PSTYASIISTLTARDYVSRTESKSLQSTNLGVLVTDLLTHHFNNIVDYQFTAKIEDEFDEIADKGADWRKMIKNFYEPFHENLLKKEAEVTRAEATERPSTELCDKCGSPMVVKYGRYGEFLGCSKYPECSNIKKIPKPSQNTGILCPECGEKDGGKVVMRRTKARKRIFYGCSRWPQCNFASWKRPDDGE
;
A
#
# COMPACT_ATOMS: atom_id res chain seq x y z
N PRO A 1 7.43 18.13 22.05
CA PRO A 1 7.52 17.46 20.73
C PRO A 1 7.22 18.42 19.57
N SER A 2 8.26 18.77 18.81
CA SER A 2 8.24 19.79 17.76
C SER A 2 7.83 19.26 16.37
N THR A 3 7.84 17.94 16.16
CA THR A 3 7.79 17.35 14.80
C THR A 3 6.48 16.63 14.46
N TYR A 4 5.62 16.27 15.42
CA TYR A 4 4.44 15.44 15.13
C TYR A 4 3.46 16.06 14.12
N ALA A 5 3.11 17.33 14.29
CA ALA A 5 2.16 18.00 13.39
C ALA A 5 2.76 18.21 11.98
N SER A 6 4.04 18.55 11.91
CA SER A 6 4.74 18.77 10.63
C SER A 6 4.95 17.47 9.85
N ILE A 7 5.18 16.34 10.53
CA ILE A 7 5.25 15.00 9.92
C ILE A 7 3.93 14.69 9.21
N ILE A 8 2.79 14.78 9.92
CA ILE A 8 1.46 14.47 9.34
C ILE A 8 1.14 15.41 8.18
N SER A 9 1.46 16.70 8.32
CA SER A 9 1.25 17.69 7.27
C SER A 9 2.07 17.37 6.02
N THR A 10 3.34 16.98 6.18
CA THR A 10 4.25 16.67 5.08
C THR A 10 3.82 15.40 4.34
N LEU A 11 3.42 14.36 5.07
CA LEU A 11 2.94 13.11 4.47
C LEU A 11 1.65 13.33 3.66
N THR A 12 0.76 14.20 4.16
CA THR A 12 -0.48 14.55 3.44
C THR A 12 -0.18 15.42 2.21
N ALA A 13 0.70 16.41 2.34
CA ALA A 13 1.05 17.33 1.25
C ALA A 13 1.76 16.64 0.07
N ARG A 14 2.53 15.58 0.35
CA ARG A 14 3.21 14.76 -0.67
C ARG A 14 2.37 13.61 -1.22
N ASP A 15 1.08 13.54 -0.86
CA ASP A 15 0.15 12.49 -1.29
C ASP A 15 0.62 11.07 -0.94
N TYR A 16 1.35 10.89 0.18
CA TYR A 16 1.69 9.57 0.70
C TYR A 16 0.56 8.99 1.56
N VAL A 17 -0.20 9.87 2.21
CA VAL A 17 -1.40 9.52 2.97
C VAL A 17 -2.54 10.45 2.61
N SER A 18 -3.76 9.91 2.63
CA SER A 18 -5.00 10.64 2.42
C SER A 18 -5.91 10.51 3.63
N ARG A 19 -6.82 11.45 3.83
CA ARG A 19 -7.85 11.37 4.87
C ARG A 19 -9.13 10.79 4.28
N THR A 20 -9.69 9.79 4.95
CA THR A 20 -10.99 9.22 4.62
C THR A 20 -12.13 10.14 5.05
N GLU A 21 -13.36 9.83 4.63
CA GLU A 21 -14.58 10.51 5.10
C GLU A 21 -14.72 10.47 6.63
N SER A 22 -14.21 9.41 7.29
CA SER A 22 -14.16 9.25 8.75
C SER A 22 -12.95 9.92 9.41
N LYS A 23 -12.22 10.80 8.70
CA LYS A 23 -11.00 11.50 9.15
C LYS A 23 -9.81 10.60 9.52
N SER A 24 -9.88 9.29 9.25
CA SER A 24 -8.75 8.38 9.45
C SER A 24 -7.71 8.55 8.34
N LEU A 25 -6.44 8.30 8.66
CA LEU A 25 -5.37 8.29 7.67
C LEU A 25 -5.38 6.95 6.93
N GLN A 26 -5.29 7.03 5.60
CA GLN A 26 -5.17 5.87 4.72
C GLN A 26 -3.98 6.09 3.78
N SER A 27 -3.12 5.07 3.65
CA SER A 27 -2.00 5.12 2.71
C SER A 27 -2.50 5.24 1.27
N THR A 28 -1.77 6.01 0.47
CA THR A 28 -1.99 6.08 -0.97
C THR A 28 -1.15 5.02 -1.68
N ASN A 29 -1.42 4.79 -2.96
CA ASN A 29 -0.60 3.90 -3.79
C ASN A 29 0.85 4.39 -3.86
N LEU A 30 1.05 5.72 -3.92
CA LEU A 30 2.38 6.32 -3.93
C LEU A 30 3.10 6.09 -2.61
N GLY A 31 2.42 6.29 -1.48
CA GLY A 31 2.97 6.02 -0.15
C GLY A 31 3.41 4.57 -0.01
N VAL A 32 2.54 3.64 -0.38
CA VAL A 32 2.84 2.21 -0.35
C VAL A 32 4.03 1.88 -1.25
N LEU A 33 4.06 2.35 -2.50
CA LEU A 33 5.17 2.12 -3.44
C LEU A 33 6.51 2.60 -2.90
N VAL A 34 6.55 3.86 -2.42
CA VAL A 34 7.78 4.46 -1.91
C VAL A 34 8.24 3.75 -0.63
N THR A 35 7.32 3.42 0.29
CA THR A 35 7.66 2.68 1.50
C THR A 35 8.26 1.32 1.19
N ASP A 36 7.68 0.53 0.30
CA ASP A 36 8.25 -0.78 -0.07
C ASP A 36 9.64 -0.63 -0.69
N LEU A 37 9.84 0.33 -1.59
CA LEU A 37 11.13 0.60 -2.21
C LEU A 37 12.19 0.94 -1.15
N LEU A 38 11.85 1.84 -0.22
CA LEU A 38 12.76 2.26 0.84
C LEU A 38 13.05 1.11 1.82
N THR A 39 12.05 0.33 2.23
CA THR A 39 12.27 -0.82 3.13
C THR A 39 13.12 -1.91 2.48
N HIS A 40 12.99 -2.12 1.17
CA HIS A 40 13.77 -3.15 0.48
C HIS A 40 15.23 -2.74 0.25
N HIS A 41 15.49 -1.48 -0.09
CA HIS A 41 16.85 -1.02 -0.46
C HIS A 41 17.58 -0.22 0.63
N PHE A 42 16.84 0.40 1.56
CA PHE A 42 17.34 1.32 2.58
C PHE A 42 16.86 0.96 4.00
N ASN A 43 16.65 -0.33 4.28
CA ASN A 43 16.10 -0.81 5.56
C ASN A 43 16.81 -0.21 6.79
N ASN A 44 18.14 -0.08 6.73
CA ASN A 44 18.95 0.43 7.83
C ASN A 44 18.62 1.87 8.26
N ILE A 45 17.96 2.66 7.40
CA ILE A 45 17.69 4.09 7.63
C ILE A 45 16.21 4.35 7.89
N VAL A 46 15.33 3.50 7.36
CA VAL A 46 13.88 3.59 7.58
C VAL A 46 13.39 2.71 8.74
N ASP A 47 14.29 1.99 9.39
CA ASP A 47 13.99 1.20 10.57
C ASP A 47 13.63 2.09 11.78
N TYR A 48 12.70 1.59 12.61
CA TYR A 48 12.21 2.30 13.78
C TYR A 48 13.29 2.50 14.84
N GLN A 49 14.20 1.54 15.02
CA GLN A 49 15.29 1.65 15.99
C GLN A 49 16.32 2.69 15.54
N PHE A 50 16.61 2.73 14.24
CA PHE A 50 17.50 3.73 13.68
C PHE A 50 16.97 5.16 13.89
N THR A 51 15.69 5.39 13.57
CA THR A 51 15.06 6.71 13.73
C THR A 51 14.99 7.15 15.19
N ALA A 52 14.69 6.24 16.13
CA ALA A 52 14.75 6.55 17.55
C ALA A 52 16.16 6.94 18.01
N LYS A 53 17.18 6.19 17.58
CA LYS A 53 18.58 6.45 17.93
C LYS A 53 19.06 7.83 17.46
N ILE A 54 18.63 8.27 16.27
CA ILE A 54 18.99 9.59 15.74
C ILE A 54 18.41 10.73 16.59
N GLU A 55 17.16 10.61 17.04
CA GLU A 55 16.55 11.60 17.93
C GLU A 55 17.29 11.63 19.28
N ASP A 56 17.65 10.47 19.84
CA ASP A 56 18.47 10.40 21.06
C ASP A 56 19.84 11.08 20.87
N GLU A 57 20.51 10.86 19.72
CA GLU A 57 21.78 11.52 19.39
C GLU A 57 21.64 13.04 19.25
N PHE A 58 20.51 13.54 18.72
CA PHE A 58 20.24 14.98 18.68
C PHE A 58 20.03 15.58 20.07
N ASP A 59 19.36 14.86 20.96
CA ASP A 59 19.22 15.27 22.36
C ASP A 59 20.59 15.29 23.06
N GLU A 60 21.47 14.31 22.81
CA GLU A 60 22.84 14.33 23.35
C GLU A 60 23.69 15.50 22.85
N ILE A 61 23.53 15.90 21.59
CA ILE A 61 24.19 17.09 21.03
C ILE A 61 23.67 18.35 21.74
N ALA A 62 22.35 18.46 21.94
CA ALA A 62 21.73 19.61 22.57
C ALA A 62 22.12 19.76 24.05
N ASP A 63 22.14 18.65 24.80
CA ASP A 63 22.36 18.66 26.26
C ASP A 63 23.83 18.55 26.65
N LYS A 64 24.60 17.70 25.97
CA LYS A 64 25.98 17.34 26.35
C LYS A 64 27.04 17.98 25.45
N GLY A 65 26.64 18.69 24.40
CA GLY A 65 27.55 19.35 23.47
C GLY A 65 28.36 18.36 22.62
N ALA A 66 27.79 17.19 22.30
CA ALA A 66 28.42 16.22 21.41
C ALA A 66 28.70 16.82 20.01
N ASP A 67 29.73 16.31 19.33
CA ASP A 67 30.12 16.82 18.01
C ASP A 67 29.14 16.38 16.92
N TRP A 68 28.21 17.29 16.58
CA TRP A 68 27.23 17.08 15.53
C TRP A 68 27.86 16.78 14.16
N ARG A 69 29.07 17.30 13.87
CA ARG A 69 29.75 17.05 12.59
C ARG A 69 30.15 15.58 12.49
N LYS A 70 30.62 15.00 13.60
CA LYS A 70 30.96 13.58 13.69
C LYS A 70 29.71 12.71 13.51
N MET A 71 28.59 13.08 14.13
CA MET A 71 27.31 12.38 13.98
C MET A 71 26.85 12.38 12.52
N ILE A 72 26.78 13.55 11.88
CA ILE A 72 26.38 13.68 10.48
C ILE A 72 27.33 12.90 9.56
N LYS A 73 28.65 12.95 9.80
CA LYS A 73 29.62 12.19 9.02
C LYS A 73 29.38 10.69 9.11
N ASN A 74 29.17 10.16 10.33
CA ASN A 74 28.90 8.75 10.57
C ASN A 74 27.61 8.27 9.90
N PHE A 75 26.62 9.13 9.74
CA PHE A 75 25.41 8.82 8.99
C PHE A 75 25.62 8.91 7.47
N TYR A 76 26.21 10.02 7.00
CA TYR A 76 26.21 10.36 5.59
C TYR A 76 27.13 9.47 4.76
N GLU A 77 28.32 9.12 5.26
CA GLU A 77 29.26 8.27 4.52
C GLU A 77 28.66 6.91 4.12
N PRO A 78 28.12 6.08 5.04
CA PRO A 78 27.53 4.80 4.67
C PRO A 78 26.23 4.96 3.88
N PHE A 79 25.44 6.01 4.14
CA PHE A 79 24.24 6.30 3.36
C PHE A 79 24.58 6.61 1.90
N HIS A 80 25.55 7.48 1.67
CA HIS A 80 25.95 7.92 0.34
C HIS A 80 26.52 6.76 -0.48
N GLU A 81 27.36 5.91 0.13
CA GLU A 81 27.86 4.71 -0.53
C GLU A 81 26.73 3.75 -0.93
N ASN A 82 25.73 3.54 -0.05
CA ASN A 82 24.58 2.70 -0.38
C ASN A 82 23.72 3.35 -1.49
N LEU A 83 23.54 4.67 -1.45
CA LEU A 83 22.79 5.40 -2.46
C LEU A 83 23.41 5.22 -3.86
N LEU A 84 24.73 5.39 -3.99
CA LEU A 84 25.45 5.22 -5.26
C LEU A 84 25.32 3.80 -5.82
N LYS A 85 25.41 2.79 -4.95
CA LYS A 85 25.22 1.39 -5.35
C LYS A 85 23.79 1.15 -5.83
N LYS A 86 22.79 1.62 -5.09
CA LYS A 86 21.38 1.41 -5.43
C LYS A 86 20.92 2.24 -6.63
N GLU A 87 21.50 3.39 -6.89
CA GLU A 87 21.24 4.15 -8.11
C GLU A 87 21.68 3.40 -9.37
N ALA A 88 22.77 2.63 -9.29
CA ALA A 88 23.24 1.79 -10.40
C ALA A 88 22.47 0.46 -10.53
N GLU A 89 22.00 -0.11 -9.42
CA GLU A 89 21.33 -1.42 -9.39
C GLU A 89 19.82 -1.33 -9.66
N VAL A 90 19.14 -0.32 -9.09
CA VAL A 90 17.68 -0.28 -9.06
C VAL A 90 17.12 0.27 -10.36
N THR A 91 16.39 -0.58 -11.07
CA THR A 91 15.71 -0.17 -12.29
C THR A 91 14.34 0.45 -12.01
N ARG A 92 13.85 1.30 -12.93
CA ARG A 92 12.50 1.88 -12.84
C ARG A 92 11.39 0.81 -12.78
N ALA A 93 11.63 -0.37 -13.35
CA ALA A 93 10.69 -1.49 -13.32
C ALA A 93 10.55 -2.06 -11.91
N GLU A 94 11.66 -2.30 -11.21
CA GLU A 94 11.65 -2.77 -9.81
C GLU A 94 11.01 -1.75 -8.86
N ALA A 95 11.17 -0.46 -9.15
CA ALA A 95 10.52 0.59 -8.38
C ALA A 95 8.99 0.65 -8.54
N THR A 96 8.43 0.07 -9.62
CA THR A 96 7.01 0.25 -9.97
C THR A 96 6.20 -1.05 -10.02
N GLU A 97 6.86 -2.20 -10.00
CA GLU A 97 6.23 -3.51 -10.13
C GLU A 97 6.50 -4.36 -8.89
N ARG A 98 5.44 -5.00 -8.34
CA ARG A 98 5.61 -5.98 -7.25
C ARG A 98 5.26 -7.38 -7.73
N PRO A 99 6.01 -8.42 -7.32
CA PRO A 99 5.64 -9.79 -7.64
C PRO A 99 4.30 -10.16 -6.98
N SER A 100 3.48 -10.91 -7.71
CA SER A 100 2.24 -11.52 -7.19
C SER A 100 2.33 -13.03 -7.30
N THR A 101 1.62 -13.72 -6.41
CA THR A 101 1.43 -15.19 -6.45
C THR A 101 0.44 -15.62 -7.53
N GLU A 102 -0.30 -14.67 -8.12
CA GLU A 102 -1.32 -14.94 -9.13
C GLU A 102 -0.70 -15.28 -10.49
N LEU A 103 -1.24 -16.31 -11.14
CA LEU A 103 -0.86 -16.68 -12.50
C LEU A 103 -1.79 -16.03 -13.53
N CYS A 104 -1.23 -15.74 -14.69
CA CYS A 104 -1.95 -15.18 -15.82
C CYS A 104 -2.83 -16.26 -16.48
N ASP A 105 -4.14 -16.02 -16.57
CA ASP A 105 -5.09 -16.98 -17.19
C ASP A 105 -4.82 -17.26 -18.68
N LYS A 106 -4.11 -16.35 -19.37
CA LYS A 106 -3.85 -16.47 -20.81
C LYS A 106 -2.57 -17.23 -21.14
N CYS A 107 -1.54 -17.13 -20.31
CA CYS A 107 -0.21 -17.66 -20.64
C CYS A 107 0.46 -18.42 -19.50
N GLY A 108 -0.19 -18.55 -18.34
CA GLY A 108 0.33 -19.26 -17.16
C GLY A 108 1.55 -18.61 -16.50
N SER A 109 2.01 -17.46 -16.99
CA SER A 109 3.17 -16.74 -16.43
C SER A 109 2.77 -15.97 -15.17
N PRO A 110 3.71 -15.68 -14.25
CA PRO A 110 3.41 -14.94 -13.03
C PRO A 110 2.91 -13.53 -13.36
N MET A 111 1.96 -13.04 -12.57
CA MET A 111 1.48 -11.67 -12.64
C MET A 111 2.26 -10.79 -11.66
N VAL A 112 2.30 -9.50 -11.97
CA VAL A 112 2.93 -8.47 -11.14
C VAL A 112 1.90 -7.37 -10.85
N VAL A 113 1.91 -6.85 -9.63
CA VAL A 113 1.11 -5.69 -9.25
C VAL A 113 1.75 -4.47 -9.89
N LYS A 114 0.99 -3.78 -10.75
CA LYS A 114 1.35 -2.51 -11.37
C LYS A 114 0.38 -1.43 -10.90
N TYR A 115 0.84 -0.18 -10.96
CA TYR A 115 0.03 0.98 -10.58
C TYR A 115 -0.40 1.76 -11.82
N GLY A 116 -1.70 1.99 -11.95
CA GLY A 116 -2.28 2.79 -13.03
C GLY A 116 -3.14 3.93 -12.50
N ARG A 117 -3.74 4.70 -13.42
CA ARG A 117 -4.62 5.85 -13.10
C ARG A 117 -5.78 5.48 -12.15
N TYR A 118 -6.27 4.25 -12.21
CA TYR A 118 -7.44 3.79 -11.44
C TYR A 118 -7.08 3.00 -10.17
N GLY A 119 -5.78 2.89 -9.86
CA GLY A 119 -5.28 2.11 -8.74
C GLY A 119 -4.36 0.97 -9.18
N GLU A 120 -4.04 0.10 -8.21
CA GLU A 120 -3.29 -1.12 -8.45
C GLU A 120 -4.08 -2.14 -9.30
N PHE A 121 -3.36 -2.86 -10.15
CA PHE A 121 -3.88 -3.94 -10.96
C PHE A 121 -2.80 -5.01 -11.15
N LEU A 122 -3.22 -6.25 -11.39
CA LEU A 122 -2.30 -7.31 -11.76
C LEU A 122 -2.09 -7.28 -13.27
N GLY A 123 -0.87 -7.04 -13.73
CA GLY A 123 -0.44 -7.19 -15.12
C GLY A 123 0.36 -8.46 -15.32
N CYS A 124 0.30 -9.06 -16.50
CA CYS A 124 1.19 -10.18 -16.84
C CYS A 124 2.66 -9.72 -16.86
N SER A 125 3.57 -10.53 -16.31
CA SER A 125 5.03 -10.28 -16.36
C SER A 125 5.58 -10.23 -17.78
N LYS A 126 5.00 -11.01 -18.72
CA LYS A 126 5.41 -11.06 -20.13
C LYS A 126 4.86 -9.90 -20.99
N TYR A 127 4.50 -8.76 -20.41
CA TYR A 127 4.14 -7.60 -21.23
C TYR A 127 5.39 -7.11 -21.99
N PRO A 128 5.34 -6.82 -23.31
CA PRO A 128 4.16 -6.62 -24.17
C PRO A 128 3.61 -7.87 -24.88
N GLU A 129 4.28 -9.04 -24.80
CA GLU A 129 3.84 -10.29 -25.44
C GLU A 129 2.48 -10.77 -24.92
N CYS A 130 2.18 -10.52 -23.64
CA CYS A 130 0.90 -10.81 -23.02
C CYS A 130 0.32 -9.57 -22.32
N SER A 131 -0.79 -9.05 -22.85
CA SER A 131 -1.48 -7.85 -22.34
C SER A 131 -2.60 -8.15 -21.33
N ASN A 132 -2.57 -9.32 -20.68
CA ASN A 132 -3.61 -9.68 -19.71
C ASN A 132 -3.51 -8.83 -18.44
N ILE A 133 -4.66 -8.33 -17.97
CA ILE A 133 -4.79 -7.50 -16.77
C ILE A 133 -5.94 -8.04 -15.91
N LYS A 134 -5.71 -8.18 -14.60
CA LYS A 134 -6.75 -8.47 -13.60
C LYS A 134 -6.89 -7.31 -12.63
N LYS A 135 -8.11 -7.02 -12.19
CA LYS A 135 -8.36 -6.03 -11.13
C LYS A 135 -8.12 -6.67 -9.77
N ILE A 136 -7.39 -5.98 -8.90
CA ILE A 136 -7.25 -6.38 -7.50
C ILE A 136 -8.53 -5.91 -6.78
N PRO A 137 -9.32 -6.81 -6.16
CA PRO A 137 -10.47 -6.41 -5.37
C PRO A 137 -9.97 -5.60 -4.16
N LYS A 138 -10.41 -4.35 -4.02
CA LYS A 138 -10.01 -3.53 -2.87
C LYS A 138 -10.52 -4.18 -1.57
N PRO A 139 -9.70 -4.26 -0.51
CA PRO A 139 -10.13 -4.84 0.77
C PRO A 139 -11.34 -4.12 1.37
N SER A 140 -11.51 -2.81 1.09
CA SER A 140 -12.69 -2.03 1.51
C SER A 140 -14.01 -2.51 0.89
N GLN A 141 -13.96 -3.37 -0.13
CA GLN A 141 -15.14 -3.97 -0.72
C GLN A 141 -15.42 -5.36 -0.18
N ASN A 142 -14.45 -6.13 0.32
CA ASN A 142 -14.73 -7.44 0.90
C ASN A 142 -15.05 -7.28 2.39
N THR A 143 -16.28 -7.57 2.81
CA THR A 143 -16.61 -7.53 4.24
C THR A 143 -16.06 -8.73 5.01
N GLY A 144 -15.43 -9.70 4.34
CA GLY A 144 -14.98 -10.96 4.93
C GLY A 144 -16.12 -11.93 5.26
N ILE A 145 -17.37 -11.48 5.17
CA ILE A 145 -18.58 -12.23 5.49
C ILE A 145 -18.94 -13.14 4.30
N LEU A 146 -19.27 -14.39 4.60
CA LEU A 146 -19.80 -15.33 3.62
C LEU A 146 -21.21 -14.91 3.19
N CYS A 147 -21.52 -15.06 1.90
CA CYS A 147 -22.85 -14.74 1.38
C CYS A 147 -23.90 -15.63 2.04
N PRO A 148 -25.01 -15.09 2.58
CA PRO A 148 -26.06 -15.91 3.19
C PRO A 148 -26.70 -16.92 2.22
N GLU A 149 -26.75 -16.60 0.92
CA GLU A 149 -27.39 -17.46 -0.09
C GLU A 149 -26.46 -18.53 -0.66
N CYS A 150 -25.18 -18.21 -0.87
CA CYS A 150 -24.25 -19.06 -1.61
C CYS A 150 -22.87 -19.19 -0.94
N GLY A 151 -22.70 -18.66 0.27
CA GLY A 151 -21.42 -18.69 0.98
C GLY A 151 -20.98 -20.11 1.28
N GLU A 152 -21.88 -20.94 1.80
CA GLU A 152 -21.59 -22.33 2.18
C GLU A 152 -21.45 -23.27 0.98
N LYS A 153 -22.25 -23.08 -0.06
CA LYS A 153 -22.28 -23.99 -1.22
C LYS A 153 -21.21 -23.66 -2.26
N ASP A 154 -20.86 -22.39 -2.34
CA ASP A 154 -20.27 -21.79 -3.54
C ASP A 154 -19.12 -20.81 -3.19
N GLY A 155 -18.79 -20.64 -1.91
CA GLY A 155 -17.69 -19.76 -1.47
C GLY A 155 -17.92 -18.27 -1.77
N GLY A 156 -19.17 -17.86 -2.01
CA GLY A 156 -19.49 -16.46 -2.28
C GLY A 156 -19.20 -15.57 -1.07
N LYS A 157 -18.57 -14.42 -1.30
CA LYS A 157 -18.29 -13.42 -0.25
C LYS A 157 -19.18 -12.20 -0.46
N VAL A 158 -19.61 -11.57 0.62
CA VAL A 158 -20.35 -10.32 0.57
C VAL A 158 -19.36 -9.19 0.24
N VAL A 159 -19.72 -8.41 -0.78
CA VAL A 159 -18.97 -7.24 -1.20
C VAL A 159 -19.76 -5.95 -1.10
N MET A 160 -19.15 -4.90 -0.58
CA MET A 160 -19.68 -3.55 -0.57
C MET A 160 -19.56 -2.92 -1.97
N ARG A 161 -20.69 -2.45 -2.51
CA ARG A 161 -20.82 -1.81 -3.82
C ARG A 161 -21.54 -0.47 -3.68
N ARG A 162 -21.45 0.39 -4.70
CA ARG A 162 -22.14 1.69 -4.77
C ARG A 162 -23.03 1.74 -6.01
N THR A 163 -24.23 2.31 -5.87
CA THR A 163 -25.15 2.52 -7.00
C THR A 163 -24.65 3.61 -7.94
N LYS A 164 -24.83 3.42 -9.26
CA LYS A 164 -24.40 4.40 -10.29
C LYS A 164 -25.12 5.75 -10.17
N ALA A 165 -26.41 5.74 -9.85
CA ALA A 165 -27.25 6.94 -9.87
C ALA A 165 -27.11 7.82 -8.62
N ARG A 166 -26.99 7.24 -7.43
CA ARG A 166 -27.02 7.98 -6.14
C ARG A 166 -25.82 7.73 -5.23
N LYS A 167 -24.81 6.99 -5.70
CA LYS A 167 -23.63 6.57 -4.91
C LYS A 167 -23.95 5.91 -3.55
N ARG A 168 -25.21 5.46 -3.34
CA ARG A 168 -25.63 4.76 -2.12
C ARG A 168 -24.90 3.42 -2.03
N ILE A 169 -24.44 3.09 -0.83
CA ILE A 169 -23.76 1.84 -0.52
C ILE A 169 -24.79 0.71 -0.41
N PHE A 170 -24.49 -0.43 -1.00
CA PHE A 170 -25.23 -1.68 -0.85
C PHE A 170 -24.24 -2.85 -0.79
N TYR A 171 -24.64 -3.95 -0.19
CA TYR A 171 -23.87 -5.18 -0.04
C TYR A 171 -24.40 -6.21 -1.02
N GLY A 172 -23.57 -6.74 -1.91
CA GLY A 172 -23.97 -7.75 -2.89
C GLY A 172 -23.02 -8.93 -2.92
N CYS A 173 -23.42 -10.05 -3.53
CA CYS A 173 -22.54 -11.21 -3.64
C CYS A 173 -21.38 -10.99 -4.65
N SER A 174 -20.20 -11.51 -4.35
CA SER A 174 -19.05 -11.54 -5.26
C SER A 174 -19.32 -12.35 -6.53
N ARG A 175 -20.22 -13.34 -6.47
CA ARG A 175 -20.60 -14.22 -7.58
C ARG A 175 -21.78 -13.71 -8.43
N TRP A 176 -22.07 -12.42 -8.41
CA TRP A 176 -23.05 -11.84 -9.34
C TRP A 176 -22.61 -12.07 -10.80
N PRO A 177 -23.45 -12.57 -11.72
CA PRO A 177 -24.92 -12.74 -11.64
C PRO A 177 -25.39 -14.16 -11.26
N GLN A 178 -24.49 -15.08 -10.89
CA GLN A 178 -24.85 -16.44 -10.47
C GLN A 178 -25.54 -16.45 -9.10
N CYS A 179 -25.22 -15.49 -8.23
CA CYS A 179 -25.94 -15.21 -6.98
C CYS A 179 -26.38 -13.75 -6.98
N ASN A 180 -27.69 -13.54 -6.79
CA ASN A 180 -28.34 -12.24 -6.88
C ASN A 180 -28.57 -11.55 -5.53
N PHE A 181 -27.97 -12.07 -4.45
CA PHE A 181 -28.04 -11.46 -3.14
C PHE A 181 -27.61 -9.98 -3.16
N ALA A 182 -28.49 -9.11 -2.67
CA ALA A 182 -28.23 -7.69 -2.45
C ALA A 182 -28.97 -7.18 -1.20
N SER A 183 -28.27 -6.47 -0.32
CA SER A 183 -28.80 -5.89 0.91
C SER A 183 -28.35 -4.43 1.06
N TRP A 184 -29.18 -3.60 1.69
CA TRP A 184 -28.81 -2.23 2.06
C TRP A 184 -28.13 -2.14 3.42
N LYS A 185 -28.33 -3.15 4.29
CA LYS A 185 -27.70 -3.27 5.61
C LYS A 185 -26.48 -4.18 5.54
N ARG A 186 -25.46 -3.89 6.35
CA ARG A 186 -24.30 -4.79 6.48
C ARG A 186 -24.77 -6.07 7.17
N PRO A 187 -24.47 -7.26 6.63
CA PRO A 187 -24.91 -8.53 7.25
C PRO A 187 -24.30 -8.84 8.64
N ASP A 188 -23.41 -7.98 9.13
CA ASP A 188 -22.75 -8.03 10.45
C ASP A 188 -23.51 -7.24 11.51
N ASP A 189 -24.39 -6.33 11.07
CA ASP A 189 -25.25 -5.55 11.95
C ASP A 189 -26.44 -6.45 12.31
N GLY A 190 -26.22 -7.39 13.23
CA GLY A 190 -27.26 -8.25 13.79
C GLY A 190 -28.43 -7.44 14.33
N GLU A 191 -29.62 -8.07 14.34
CA GLU A 191 -30.70 -7.70 15.25
C GLU A 191 -30.24 -7.74 16.71
#